data_AF-A0A2T7U7Z3-F1
#
_entry.id   AF-A0A2T7U7Z3-F1
#
_cell.length_a   1.000
_cell.length_b   1.000
_cell.length_c   1.000
_cell.angle_alpha   90.00
_cell.angle_beta   90.00
_cell.angle_gamma   90.00
#
_symmetry.space_group_name_H-M   'P 1'
#
loop_
_entity.id
_entity.type
_entity.pdbx_description
1 polymer ?
#
loop_
_entity_poly.entity_id
_entity_poly.type
_entity_poly.pdbx_seq_one_letter_code
_entity_poly.pdbx_strand_id
1 'polypeptide(L)'
;MKVFGLVGALALAVAASSASAEEGEAVKSILGSIGIIPKEKEPIIYNERAPLVLPPKMDLPAPAPSNGAEANNANWPKDPDVAARRKAAKEAKTPYTETEFYKLSEGKRLSIDEIRAGRNPNNRVTSPPPLVGGQAENTRMTPDELRAFSQEKKAELQGDGLERRYLSDPPQNLLKAAGGAPLKASRDPIPSGDPDSPQAYLQQQQKRQ
;
A
#
# COMPACT_ATOMS: atom_id res chain seq x y z
N MET A 1 0.20 14.52 -81.16
CA MET A 1 0.26 15.63 -80.19
C MET A 1 0.43 14.98 -78.81
N LYS A 2 1.64 15.03 -78.24
CA LYS A 2 2.14 16.05 -77.28
C LYS A 2 1.68 15.80 -75.82
N VAL A 3 2.55 15.09 -75.10
CA VAL A 3 3.18 15.33 -73.78
C VAL A 3 2.44 16.00 -72.59
N PHE A 4 2.79 15.46 -71.40
CA PHE A 4 2.73 15.99 -70.01
C PHE A 4 1.34 16.11 -69.37
N GLY A 5 1.10 15.79 -68.10
CA GLY A 5 1.95 15.37 -66.98
C GLY A 5 1.16 15.53 -65.66
N LEU A 6 1.60 14.78 -64.64
CA LEU A 6 1.52 15.06 -63.18
C LEU A 6 0.17 15.35 -62.50
N VAL A 7 0.09 14.83 -61.26
CA VAL A 7 -0.82 15.16 -60.14
C VAL A 7 -2.02 14.21 -59.98
N GLY A 8 -1.82 13.26 -59.06
CA GLY A 8 -2.89 12.48 -58.46
C GLY A 8 -2.44 12.07 -57.05
N ALA A 9 -2.38 13.06 -56.15
CA ALA A 9 -2.32 12.77 -54.73
C ALA A 9 -3.70 12.28 -54.27
N LEU A 10 -3.65 11.36 -53.29
CA LEU A 10 -4.69 11.03 -52.31
C LEU A 10 -5.48 9.73 -52.54
N ALA A 11 -5.44 8.95 -51.46
CA ALA A 11 -6.44 8.01 -50.93
C ALA A 11 -5.97 6.55 -50.98
N LEU A 12 -5.44 6.03 -49.87
CA LEU A 12 -6.25 5.44 -48.79
C LEU A 12 -6.88 4.11 -49.23
N ALA A 13 -6.13 3.02 -49.08
CA ALA A 13 -6.60 1.67 -48.75
C ALA A 13 -5.47 0.66 -49.00
N VAL A 14 -4.70 0.34 -47.96
CA VAL A 14 -4.20 -1.04 -47.85
C VAL A 14 -4.94 -1.64 -46.68
N ALA A 15 -5.87 -2.49 -47.06
CA ALA A 15 -6.69 -3.32 -46.21
C ALA A 15 -5.82 -4.13 -45.24
N ALA A 16 -6.44 -4.45 -44.12
CA ALA A 16 -5.96 -5.43 -43.17
C ALA A 16 -5.48 -6.71 -43.87
N SER A 17 -4.18 -6.98 -43.77
CA SER A 17 -3.61 -8.31 -43.97
C SER A 17 -2.67 -8.57 -42.79
N SER A 18 -3.17 -9.37 -41.85
CA SER A 18 -2.34 -10.10 -40.91
C SER A 18 -1.44 -11.05 -41.70
N ALA A 19 -0.24 -10.60 -42.05
CA ALA A 19 0.77 -11.37 -42.78
C ALA A 19 2.13 -11.33 -42.06
N SER A 20 2.12 -11.53 -40.73
CA SER A 20 3.33 -11.71 -39.92
C SER A 20 4.02 -13.07 -40.13
N ALA A 21 3.64 -13.82 -41.18
CA ALA A 21 4.29 -15.06 -41.60
C ALA A 21 5.17 -14.89 -42.85
N GLU A 22 4.92 -13.88 -43.70
CA GLU A 22 5.67 -13.69 -44.96
C GLU A 22 6.94 -12.81 -44.81
N GLU A 23 6.95 -11.87 -43.85
CA GLU A 23 8.16 -11.09 -43.54
C GLU A 23 9.33 -11.97 -43.07
N GLY A 24 9.03 -13.08 -42.37
CA GLY A 24 10.04 -14.02 -41.90
C GLY A 24 10.78 -14.74 -43.04
N GLU A 25 10.07 -15.13 -44.11
CA GLU A 25 10.69 -15.79 -45.26
C GLU A 25 11.42 -14.81 -46.19
N ALA A 26 10.95 -13.56 -46.30
CA ALA A 26 11.67 -12.51 -47.05
C ALA A 26 13.02 -12.16 -46.39
N VAL A 27 13.03 -11.91 -45.07
CA VAL A 27 14.26 -11.61 -44.32
C VAL A 27 15.21 -12.81 -44.33
N LYS A 28 14.68 -14.03 -44.19
CA LYS A 28 15.47 -15.29 -44.26
C LYS A 28 16.03 -15.56 -45.65
N SER A 29 15.32 -15.19 -46.71
CA SER A 29 15.83 -15.28 -48.09
C SER A 29 16.97 -14.29 -48.35
N ILE A 30 16.88 -13.08 -47.79
CA ILE A 30 17.94 -12.05 -47.87
C ILE A 30 19.15 -12.42 -47.01
N LEU A 31 18.95 -12.87 -45.77
CA LEU A 31 20.06 -13.34 -44.92
C LEU A 31 20.66 -14.65 -45.44
N GLY A 32 19.85 -15.47 -46.11
CA GLY A 32 20.31 -16.68 -46.79
C GLY A 32 21.05 -16.41 -48.10
N SER A 33 20.76 -15.33 -48.81
CA SER A 33 21.50 -14.94 -50.02
C SER A 33 22.85 -14.29 -49.69
N ILE A 34 22.96 -13.63 -48.54
CA ILE A 34 24.20 -13.01 -48.06
C ILE A 34 25.08 -13.97 -47.23
N GLY A 35 24.66 -15.23 -47.07
CA GLY A 35 25.42 -16.30 -46.44
C GLY A 35 25.42 -16.30 -44.91
N ILE A 36 24.57 -15.49 -44.27
CA ILE A 36 24.46 -15.42 -42.80
C ILE A 36 23.67 -16.60 -42.23
N ILE A 37 22.66 -17.08 -42.97
CA ILE A 37 21.83 -18.23 -42.58
C ILE A 37 21.90 -19.30 -43.68
N PRO A 38 22.18 -20.57 -43.38
CA PRO A 38 22.11 -21.63 -44.39
C PRO A 38 20.69 -21.74 -44.96
N LYS A 39 20.55 -21.63 -46.29
CA LYS A 39 19.24 -21.69 -46.99
C LYS A 39 18.54 -23.04 -46.86
N GLU A 40 19.30 -24.12 -46.81
CA GLU A 40 18.79 -25.48 -46.65
C GLU A 40 19.04 -25.94 -45.21
N LYS A 41 17.98 -25.91 -44.39
CA LYS A 41 18.00 -26.54 -43.07
C LYS A 41 17.70 -28.02 -43.26
N GLU A 42 18.54 -28.89 -42.70
CA GLU A 42 18.30 -30.33 -42.73
C GLU A 42 16.88 -30.66 -42.23
N PRO A 43 16.15 -31.56 -42.92
CA PRO A 43 14.80 -31.92 -42.52
C PRO A 43 14.85 -32.57 -41.13
N ILE A 44 14.16 -31.96 -40.17
CA ILE A 44 14.04 -32.52 -38.82
C ILE A 44 13.23 -33.80 -38.94
N ILE A 45 13.85 -34.94 -38.63
CA ILE A 45 13.18 -36.22 -38.59
C ILE A 45 12.29 -36.25 -37.35
N TYR A 46 11.01 -35.93 -37.53
CA TYR A 46 10.02 -36.01 -36.48
C TYR A 46 9.61 -37.46 -36.28
N ASN A 47 10.03 -38.04 -35.16
CA ASN A 47 9.49 -39.32 -34.70
C ASN A 47 8.18 -39.07 -33.96
N GLU A 48 7.24 -40.01 -34.09
CA GLU A 48 6.03 -39.99 -33.30
C GLU A 48 6.37 -39.97 -31.81
N ARG A 49 5.67 -39.10 -31.05
CA ARG A 49 5.78 -39.10 -29.59
C ARG A 49 4.98 -40.29 -29.08
N ALA A 50 5.46 -40.91 -28.01
CA ALA A 50 4.71 -41.96 -27.34
C ALA A 50 3.28 -41.48 -27.02
N PRO A 51 2.26 -42.34 -27.18
CA PRO A 51 0.87 -41.96 -26.94
C PRO A 51 0.67 -41.53 -25.48
N LEU A 52 -0.22 -40.56 -25.26
CA LEU A 52 -0.54 -40.06 -23.93
C LEU A 52 -1.26 -41.14 -23.12
N VAL A 53 -0.64 -41.58 -22.02
CA VAL A 53 -1.26 -42.54 -21.10
C VAL A 53 -2.27 -41.79 -20.24
N LEU A 54 -3.55 -42.15 -20.37
CA LEU A 54 -4.60 -41.58 -19.52
C LEU A 54 -4.54 -42.19 -18.11
N PRO A 55 -4.82 -41.38 -17.07
CA PRO A 55 -4.97 -41.91 -15.72
C PRO A 55 -6.17 -42.87 -15.66
N PRO A 56 -6.13 -43.90 -14.79
CA PRO A 56 -7.15 -44.94 -14.71
C PRO A 56 -8.53 -44.43 -14.26
N LYS A 57 -8.58 -43.23 -13.67
CA LYS A 57 -9.83 -42.54 -13.33
C LYS A 57 -9.76 -41.12 -13.86
N MET A 58 -10.79 -40.74 -14.60
CA MET A 58 -10.98 -39.40 -15.16
C MET A 58 -11.92 -38.53 -14.31
N ASP A 59 -12.29 -39.02 -13.13
CA ASP A 59 -13.18 -38.29 -12.22
C ASP A 59 -12.45 -37.08 -11.64
N LEU A 60 -12.94 -35.90 -12.01
CA LEU A 60 -12.48 -34.65 -11.42
C LEU A 60 -13.01 -34.56 -9.99
N PRO A 61 -12.19 -34.12 -9.01
CA PRO A 61 -12.71 -33.80 -7.69
C PRO A 61 -13.81 -32.74 -7.79
N ALA A 62 -14.82 -32.86 -6.94
CA ALA A 62 -15.95 -31.92 -6.91
C ALA A 62 -15.43 -30.46 -6.77
N PRO A 63 -16.07 -29.49 -7.45
CA PRO A 63 -15.64 -28.09 -7.36
C PRO A 63 -15.69 -27.63 -5.90
N ALA A 64 -14.67 -26.88 -5.49
CA ALA A 64 -14.61 -26.32 -4.15
C ALA A 64 -15.89 -25.51 -3.88
N PRO A 65 -16.49 -25.61 -2.69
CA PRO A 65 -17.70 -24.87 -2.37
C PRO A 65 -17.46 -23.36 -2.55
N SER A 66 -18.50 -22.62 -2.94
CA SER A 66 -18.47 -21.14 -3.10
C SER A 66 -17.93 -20.39 -1.87
N ASN A 67 -17.95 -21.05 -0.70
CA ASN A 67 -17.23 -20.64 0.50
C ASN A 67 -15.82 -21.26 0.55
N GLY A 68 -15.05 -21.12 -0.53
CA GLY A 68 -13.72 -21.71 -0.70
C GLY A 68 -12.67 -21.11 0.26
N ALA A 69 -11.42 -21.58 0.15
CA ALA A 69 -10.33 -21.29 1.09
C ALA A 69 -10.17 -19.80 1.48
N GLU A 70 -10.40 -18.83 0.58
CA GLU A 70 -10.43 -17.39 0.94
C GLU A 70 -11.53 -17.01 1.96
N ALA A 71 -12.68 -17.68 1.95
CA ALA A 71 -13.77 -17.38 2.86
C ALA A 71 -13.53 -17.92 4.28
N ASN A 72 -12.76 -19.00 4.41
CA ASN A 72 -12.51 -19.69 5.68
C ASN A 72 -11.12 -19.39 6.28
N ASN A 73 -10.20 -18.82 5.50
CA ASN A 73 -8.87 -18.48 5.99
C ASN A 73 -8.86 -17.06 6.58
N ALA A 74 -8.83 -16.99 7.91
CA ALA A 74 -8.84 -15.72 8.66
C ALA A 74 -7.64 -14.81 8.38
N ASN A 75 -6.56 -15.34 7.79
CA ASN A 75 -5.34 -14.58 7.48
C ASN A 75 -5.40 -13.81 6.15
N TRP A 76 -6.41 -14.03 5.30
CA TRP A 76 -6.52 -13.30 4.04
C TRP A 76 -7.33 -12.01 4.18
N PRO A 77 -6.86 -10.89 3.60
CA PRO A 77 -7.65 -9.67 3.53
C PRO A 77 -8.97 -9.93 2.82
N LYS A 78 -10.06 -9.41 3.39
CA LYS A 78 -11.38 -9.48 2.75
C LYS A 78 -11.46 -8.43 1.65
N ASP A 79 -11.67 -8.88 0.42
CA ASP A 79 -11.89 -8.01 -0.73
C ASP A 79 -13.18 -7.19 -0.52
N PRO A 80 -13.10 -5.83 -0.53
CA PRO A 80 -14.27 -4.97 -0.38
C PRO A 80 -15.31 -5.18 -1.49
N ASP A 81 -14.90 -5.53 -2.71
CA ASP A 81 -15.81 -5.70 -3.85
C ASP A 81 -16.64 -6.99 -3.70
N VAL A 82 -16.02 -8.07 -3.22
CA VAL A 82 -16.72 -9.31 -2.90
C VAL A 82 -17.69 -9.09 -1.73
N ALA A 83 -17.30 -8.29 -0.73
CA ALA A 83 -18.17 -7.94 0.38
C ALA A 83 -19.38 -7.10 -0.08
N ALA A 84 -19.14 -6.10 -0.93
CA ALA A 84 -20.18 -5.25 -1.51
C ALA A 84 -21.16 -6.08 -2.36
N ARG A 85 -20.65 -6.96 -3.23
CA ARG A 85 -21.46 -7.87 -4.05
C ARG A 85 -22.32 -8.81 -3.19
N ARG A 86 -21.76 -9.38 -2.12
CA ARG A 86 -22.50 -10.22 -1.17
C ARG A 86 -23.57 -9.43 -0.43
N LYS A 87 -23.29 -8.18 -0.03
CA LYS A 87 -24.27 -7.29 0.61
C LYS A 87 -25.41 -6.96 -0.34
N ALA A 88 -25.12 -6.55 -1.57
CA ALA A 88 -26.13 -6.26 -2.59
C ALA A 88 -27.00 -7.50 -2.91
N ALA A 89 -26.40 -8.68 -3.02
CA ALA A 89 -27.15 -9.92 -3.25
C ALA A 89 -28.06 -10.31 -2.07
N LYS A 90 -27.69 -9.95 -0.83
CA LYS A 90 -28.56 -10.13 0.34
C LYS A 90 -29.70 -9.12 0.33
N GLU A 91 -29.39 -7.84 0.12
CA GLU A 91 -30.40 -6.77 0.04
C GLU A 91 -31.43 -7.03 -1.06
N ALA A 92 -31.02 -7.55 -2.22
CA ALA A 92 -31.92 -7.91 -3.31
C ALA A 92 -32.87 -9.08 -2.97
N LYS A 93 -32.52 -9.93 -1.99
CA LYS A 93 -33.36 -11.05 -1.52
C LYS A 93 -34.25 -10.67 -0.34
N THR A 94 -33.97 -9.54 0.30
CA THR A 94 -34.75 -9.07 1.45
C THR A 94 -36.07 -8.48 0.97
N PRO A 95 -37.23 -8.90 1.53
CA PRO A 95 -38.51 -8.31 1.17
C PRO A 95 -38.56 -6.83 1.56
N TYR A 96 -39.34 -6.02 0.82
CA TYR A 96 -39.37 -4.56 1.00
C TYR A 96 -39.66 -4.14 2.46
N THR A 97 -40.55 -4.85 3.14
CA THR A 97 -40.93 -4.63 4.55
C THR A 97 -39.79 -4.86 5.54
N GLU A 98 -38.76 -5.61 5.15
CA GLU A 98 -37.58 -5.89 5.99
C GLU A 98 -36.37 -5.07 5.57
N THR A 99 -36.50 -4.22 4.55
CA THR A 99 -35.42 -3.32 4.15
C THR A 99 -35.12 -2.30 5.24
N GLU A 100 -33.85 -1.90 5.34
CA GLU A 100 -33.43 -0.86 6.29
C GLU A 100 -34.17 0.47 6.01
N PHE A 101 -34.38 0.81 4.74
CA PHE A 101 -35.16 1.97 4.35
C PHE A 101 -36.58 1.95 4.93
N TYR A 102 -37.29 0.81 4.79
CA TYR A 102 -38.63 0.65 5.34
C TYR A 102 -38.64 0.79 6.87
N LYS A 103 -37.75 0.08 7.57
CA LYS A 103 -37.62 0.13 9.03
C LYS A 103 -37.37 1.55 9.55
N LEU A 104 -36.55 2.33 8.84
CA LEU A 104 -36.23 3.71 9.20
C LEU A 104 -37.39 4.67 8.90
N SER A 105 -38.19 4.39 7.87
CA SER A 105 -39.30 5.25 7.43
C SER A 105 -40.57 5.11 8.27
N GLU A 106 -40.82 3.93 8.85
CA GLU A 106 -42.10 3.61 9.51
C GLU A 106 -42.28 4.31 10.88
N GLY A 107 -41.28 5.08 11.34
CA GLY A 107 -41.32 5.78 12.62
C GLY A 107 -41.49 4.85 13.82
N LYS A 108 -41.21 3.55 13.64
CA LYS A 108 -41.40 2.53 14.66
C LYS A 108 -40.39 2.76 15.78
N ARG A 109 -40.89 2.93 17.01
CA ARG A 109 -40.05 2.97 18.20
C ARG A 109 -39.25 1.67 18.32
N LEU A 110 -37.94 1.78 18.52
CA LEU A 110 -37.07 0.62 18.74
C LEU A 110 -37.47 -0.07 20.04
N SER A 111 -37.58 -1.39 20.00
CA SER A 111 -37.74 -2.20 21.20
C SER A 111 -36.46 -2.16 22.06
N ILE A 112 -36.59 -2.44 23.35
CA ILE A 112 -35.45 -2.53 24.26
C ILE A 112 -34.41 -3.54 23.74
N ASP A 113 -34.85 -4.64 23.14
CA ASP A 113 -33.96 -5.70 22.66
C ASP A 113 -33.24 -5.29 21.37
N GLU A 114 -33.88 -4.54 20.47
CA GLU A 114 -33.21 -3.94 19.29
C GLU A 114 -32.16 -2.89 19.73
N ILE A 115 -32.48 -2.06 20.73
CA ILE A 115 -31.53 -1.10 21.31
C ILE A 115 -30.32 -1.82 21.92
N ARG A 116 -30.55 -2.94 22.61
CA ARG A 116 -29.48 -3.77 23.18
C ARG A 116 -28.64 -4.45 22.09
N ALA A 117 -29.28 -4.97 21.04
CA ALA A 117 -28.60 -5.64 19.93
C ALA A 117 -27.70 -4.68 19.13
N GLY A 118 -28.11 -3.42 18.98
CA GLY A 118 -27.29 -2.38 18.34
C GLY A 118 -26.14 -1.86 19.20
N ARG A 119 -26.08 -2.19 20.50
CA ARG A 119 -25.04 -1.70 21.41
C ARG A 119 -23.77 -2.54 21.24
N ASN A 120 -22.70 -1.91 20.75
CA ASN A 120 -21.38 -2.54 20.77
C ASN A 120 -20.92 -2.71 22.23
N PRO A 121 -20.68 -3.95 22.72
CA PRO A 121 -20.28 -4.21 24.10
C PRO A 121 -18.92 -3.57 24.45
N ASN A 122 -18.07 -3.36 23.45
CA ASN A 122 -16.72 -2.81 23.60
C ASN A 122 -16.69 -1.28 23.53
N ASN A 123 -17.80 -0.64 23.11
CA ASN A 123 -17.91 0.82 23.03
C ASN A 123 -18.75 1.37 24.19
N ARG A 124 -18.47 0.93 25.42
CA ARG A 124 -19.03 1.55 26.61
C ARG A 124 -18.19 2.77 26.95
N VAL A 125 -18.74 3.95 26.70
CA VAL A 125 -18.17 5.22 27.16
C VAL A 125 -18.29 5.23 28.69
N THR A 126 -17.25 4.77 29.38
CA THR A 126 -17.16 4.74 30.86
C THR A 126 -16.69 6.06 31.46
N SER A 127 -16.08 6.91 30.64
CA SER A 127 -15.68 8.27 30.99
C SER A 127 -16.28 9.22 29.96
N PRO A 128 -16.76 10.41 30.36
CA PRO A 128 -17.10 11.47 29.41
C PRO A 128 -15.96 11.63 28.39
N PRO A 129 -16.27 11.78 27.08
CA PRO A 129 -15.23 12.01 26.09
C PRO A 129 -14.44 13.26 26.47
N PRO A 130 -13.11 13.28 26.29
CA PRO A 130 -12.33 14.49 26.53
C PRO A 130 -12.91 15.61 25.65
N LEU A 131 -13.14 16.78 26.25
CA LEU A 131 -13.60 17.96 25.53
C LEU A 131 -12.50 18.36 24.53
N VAL A 132 -12.80 18.28 23.24
CA VAL A 132 -11.87 18.66 22.17
C VAL A 132 -12.20 20.08 21.68
N GLY A 133 -11.19 20.94 21.57
CA GLY A 133 -11.31 22.31 21.07
C GLY A 133 -11.81 23.33 22.11
N GLY A 134 -12.42 24.44 21.65
CA GLY A 134 -12.87 25.58 22.47
C GLY A 134 -13.92 25.28 23.55
N GLN A 135 -14.33 24.02 23.69
CA GLN A 135 -15.15 23.49 24.78
C GLN A 135 -14.33 23.36 26.07
N ALA A 136 -13.02 23.07 25.99
CA ALA A 136 -12.14 22.99 27.16
C ALA A 136 -11.96 24.36 27.83
N GLU A 137 -11.86 25.42 27.02
CA GLU A 137 -11.62 26.81 27.44
C GLU A 137 -12.79 27.41 28.25
N ASN A 138 -14.02 26.91 28.03
CA ASN A 138 -15.26 27.47 28.57
C ASN A 138 -15.93 26.56 29.62
N THR A 139 -15.21 25.57 30.15
CA THR A 139 -15.79 24.65 31.14
C THR A 139 -15.79 25.31 32.52
N ARG A 140 -16.99 25.62 33.04
CA ARG A 140 -17.19 25.81 34.48
C ARG A 140 -16.75 24.50 35.15
N MET A 141 -15.66 24.53 35.90
CA MET A 141 -15.17 23.36 36.62
C MET A 141 -16.30 22.74 37.46
N THR A 142 -16.35 21.42 37.48
CA THR A 142 -17.26 20.70 38.37
C THR A 142 -16.85 20.93 39.83
N PRO A 143 -17.79 20.84 40.80
CA PRO A 143 -17.47 21.04 42.21
C PRO A 143 -16.33 20.16 42.76
N ASP A 144 -16.16 18.94 42.23
CA ASP A 144 -15.09 18.04 42.64
C ASP A 144 -13.73 18.40 42.01
N GLU A 145 -13.71 18.87 40.76
CA GLU A 145 -12.51 19.42 40.13
C GLU A 145 -12.02 20.69 40.85
N LEU A 146 -12.93 21.58 41.25
CA LEU A 146 -12.59 22.77 42.05
C LEU A 146 -11.98 22.41 43.40
N ARG A 147 -12.49 21.37 44.06
CA ARG A 147 -11.97 20.91 45.35
C ARG A 147 -10.56 20.35 45.21
N ALA A 148 -10.32 19.54 44.18
CA ALA A 148 -9.00 18.99 43.87
C ALA A 148 -7.98 20.09 43.53
N PHE A 149 -8.38 21.09 42.73
CA PHE A 149 -7.50 22.19 42.35
C PHE A 149 -7.11 23.10 43.51
N SER A 150 -7.99 23.26 44.52
CA SER A 150 -7.71 24.11 45.68
C SER A 150 -6.60 23.59 46.60
N GLN A 151 -6.29 22.28 46.53
CA GLN A 151 -5.33 21.65 47.44
C GLN A 151 -3.90 21.55 46.87
N GLU A 152 -3.74 21.68 45.55
CA GLU A 152 -2.47 21.45 44.87
C GLU A 152 -1.98 22.70 44.15
N LYS A 153 -1.27 23.57 44.86
CA LYS A 153 -0.10 24.36 44.40
C LYS A 153 -0.02 25.70 45.12
N LYS A 154 0.82 25.73 46.17
CA LYS A 154 1.65 26.90 46.40
C LYS A 154 2.63 26.92 45.23
N ALA A 155 2.38 27.79 44.24
CA ALA A 155 3.24 27.91 43.07
C ALA A 155 4.59 28.52 43.50
N GLU A 156 5.52 27.67 43.90
CA GLU A 156 6.93 28.06 43.86
C GLU A 156 7.30 28.19 42.38
N LEU A 157 7.70 29.39 42.01
CA LEU A 157 8.17 29.74 40.67
C LEU A 157 9.53 29.03 40.47
N GLN A 158 9.51 27.71 40.29
CA GLN A 158 10.69 27.00 39.82
C GLN A 158 10.90 27.48 38.38
N GLY A 159 11.99 28.22 38.17
CA GLY A 159 12.43 28.62 36.84
C GLY A 159 12.38 27.40 35.93
N ASP A 160 11.71 27.55 34.78
CA ASP A 160 11.24 26.50 33.86
C ASP A 160 12.36 25.62 33.26
N GLY A 161 13.58 25.67 33.80
CA GLY A 161 14.74 24.94 33.30
C GLY A 161 15.13 25.35 31.87
N LEU A 162 14.49 26.37 31.32
CA LEU A 162 14.79 27.00 30.03
C LEU A 162 15.77 28.17 30.17
N GLU A 163 16.41 28.28 31.34
CA GLU A 163 17.43 29.28 31.59
C GLU A 163 18.64 29.01 30.68
N ARG A 164 19.03 30.06 29.95
CA ARG A 164 20.17 30.07 29.04
C ARG A 164 21.29 30.84 29.73
N ARG A 165 22.55 30.45 29.51
CA ARG A 165 23.70 31.23 29.98
C ARG A 165 23.91 32.50 29.16
N TYR A 166 23.70 32.40 27.84
CA TYR A 166 23.76 33.51 26.90
C TYR A 166 22.56 33.45 25.94
N LEU A 167 22.23 34.59 25.31
CA LEU A 167 21.09 34.67 24.39
C LEU A 167 21.33 33.88 23.09
N SER A 168 22.60 33.66 22.74
CA SER A 168 23.06 32.84 21.61
C SER A 168 23.01 31.34 21.88
N ASP A 169 22.96 30.92 23.14
CA ASP A 169 23.08 29.51 23.50
C ASP A 169 21.70 28.89 23.68
N PRO A 170 21.46 27.68 23.15
CA PRO A 170 20.21 26.98 23.38
C PRO A 170 20.09 26.59 24.86
N PRO A 171 18.87 26.56 25.42
CA PRO A 171 18.66 26.17 26.82
C PRO A 171 19.11 24.73 27.08
N GLN A 172 19.85 24.53 28.18
CA GLN A 172 20.59 23.29 28.47
C GLN A 172 19.70 22.04 28.53
N ASN A 173 18.45 22.17 28.97
CA ASN A 173 17.53 21.04 29.05
C ASN A 173 17.09 20.50 27.68
N LEU A 174 17.16 21.32 26.62
CA LEU A 174 16.87 20.86 25.25
C LEU A 174 18.03 20.11 24.60
N LEU A 175 19.23 20.14 25.20
CA LEU A 175 20.37 19.35 24.74
C LEU A 175 20.34 17.90 25.25
N LYS A 176 19.47 17.57 26.20
CA LYS A 176 19.32 16.19 26.70
C LYS A 176 18.46 15.40 25.71
N ALA A 177 18.92 14.21 25.33
CA ALA A 177 18.10 13.30 24.52
C ALA A 177 16.80 12.97 25.25
N ALA A 178 15.70 12.86 24.49
CA ALA A 178 14.41 12.43 25.03
C ALA A 178 14.59 11.08 25.76
N GLY A 179 14.21 11.03 27.04
CA GLY A 179 14.31 9.82 27.87
C GLY A 179 15.72 9.45 28.33
N GLY A 180 16.71 10.35 28.28
CA GLY A 180 18.07 10.09 28.78
C GLY A 180 18.88 9.11 27.92
N ALA A 181 18.45 8.87 26.68
CA ALA A 181 19.19 8.03 25.75
C ALA A 181 20.59 8.61 25.46
N PRO A 182 21.64 7.77 25.33
CA PRO A 182 22.96 8.26 24.97
C PRO A 182 22.92 8.87 23.56
N LEU A 183 23.31 10.14 23.46
CA LEU A 183 23.51 10.80 22.17
C LEU A 183 24.64 10.08 21.43
N LYS A 184 24.33 9.48 20.28
CA LYS A 184 25.38 8.96 19.38
C LYS A 184 26.09 10.15 18.78
N ALA A 185 27.31 10.43 19.23
CA ALA A 185 28.19 11.37 18.54
C ALA A 185 28.29 10.93 17.07
N SER A 186 27.97 11.82 16.13
CA SER A 186 28.32 11.61 14.73
C SER A 186 29.83 11.42 14.71
N ARG A 187 30.25 10.23 14.29
CA ARG A 187 31.66 9.82 14.29
C ARG A 187 32.36 10.58 13.17
N ASP A 188 32.88 11.75 13.48
CA ASP A 188 34.00 12.28 12.72
C ASP A 188 35.18 11.34 12.96
N PRO A 189 35.84 10.82 11.90
CA PRO A 189 36.96 9.93 12.06
C PRO A 189 38.09 10.68 12.76
N ILE A 190 38.41 10.26 13.98
CA ILE A 190 39.57 10.77 14.72
C ILE A 190 40.82 10.40 13.88
N PRO A 191 41.60 11.38 13.39
CA PRO A 191 42.81 11.09 12.65
C PRO A 191 43.82 10.38 13.57
N SER A 192 44.33 9.23 13.15
CA SER A 192 45.39 8.53 13.88
C SER A 192 46.75 9.01 13.38
N GLY A 193 47.42 9.86 14.18
CA GLY A 193 48.74 10.44 13.87
C GLY A 193 48.68 11.92 13.47
N ASP A 194 49.85 12.52 13.22
CA ASP A 194 49.94 13.92 12.81
C ASP A 194 49.25 14.14 11.44
N PRO A 195 48.28 15.06 11.35
CA PRO A 195 47.46 15.26 10.15
C PRO A 195 48.25 15.78 8.95
N ASP A 196 49.40 16.43 9.20
CA ASP A 196 50.27 16.98 8.16
C ASP A 196 51.33 15.99 7.69
N SER A 197 51.33 14.76 8.23
CA SER A 197 52.27 13.72 7.81
C SER A 197 51.74 12.94 6.60
N PRO A 198 52.46 12.88 5.46
CA PRO A 198 52.01 12.13 4.28
C PRO A 198 51.87 10.62 4.53
N GLN A 199 52.55 10.07 5.55
CA GLN A 199 52.42 8.66 5.91
C GLN A 199 51.08 8.32 6.58
N ALA A 200 50.55 9.21 7.42
CA ALA A 200 49.24 8.99 8.06
C ALA A 200 48.11 8.94 7.01
N TYR A 201 48.20 9.77 5.96
CA TYR A 201 47.26 9.77 4.85
C TYR A 201 47.26 8.44 4.07
N LEU A 202 48.44 7.90 3.76
CA LEU A 202 48.57 6.62 3.04
C LEU A 202 48.02 5.44 3.84
N GLN A 203 48.27 5.40 5.16
CA GLN A 203 47.71 4.37 6.04
C GLN A 203 46.18 4.47 6.12
N GLN A 204 45.64 5.69 6.13
CA GLN A 204 44.20 5.91 6.16
C GLN A 204 43.52 5.47 4.84
N GLN A 205 44.17 5.67 3.69
CA GLN A 205 43.66 5.16 2.41
C GLN A 205 43.67 3.64 2.35
N GLN A 206 44.73 2.98 2.83
CA GLN A 206 44.83 1.51 2.84
C GLN A 206 43.74 0.84 3.70
N LYS A 207 43.32 1.48 4.79
CA LYS A 207 42.24 0.96 5.65
C LYS A 207 40.83 1.15 5.08
N ARG A 208 40.67 1.94 4.01
CA ARG A 208 39.35 2.24 3.41
C ARG A 208 39.00 1.34 2.22
N GLN A 209 39.96 0.59 1.68
CA GLN A 209 39.68 -0.51 0.74
C GLN A 209 39.37 -1.79 1.51
#